data_AF-A0AAP9XXN5-F1
#
_entry.id   AF-A0AAP9XXN5-F1
#
_cell.length_a   1.000
_cell.length_b   1.000
_cell.length_c   1.000
_cell.angle_alpha   90.00
_cell.angle_beta   90.00
_cell.angle_gamma   90.00
#
_symmetry.space_group_name_H-M   'P 1'
#
loop_
_entity.id
_entity.type
_entity.pdbx_description
1 polymer ?
#
loop_
_entity_poly.entity_id
_entity_poly.type
_entity_poly.pdbx_seq_one_letter_code
_entity_poly.pdbx_strand_id
1 'polypeptide(L)'
;MQNEFDFTVIDALYASGYHGPRALDQPEFYWRSMLGALVAYRDDFFRPLGEEIAPAESREGVEIEAMRCEYEGSRFHHELPMNISSLRQFGKHWHLVLPTIATLREEYCRRRGQSGAARAVSMTDLWIISKLCQLLPAYLIRRREKRIDPDEIPVVPSIIYRISLGMHRIVHISLIKCMAAGSDPDAPCLPAEAYYKIAEGAGLLVGRNSVCAGPEIMVGQAYRAMIEPQPTAGADANAAESGFYGYAAVFLKLEVEKYLFAVQAACQLRNLIAALSGRTDPAARALHEALARFENWSNEHTSPLAHEIAREDLPMLLQGDQDEIERARQLPGGTVLARMQRGLDALVRAVDALCRSSLGQSSEGLLARIDALRGADDGEPAPSADEFIDQGIDAETAAVVAAALGDYLRGERAATQIFTLLQREIDRTLGLDEASPGFSEQDIAAVFGPRLRHALADHFATAKPSAASMQ
;
A
#
# COMPACT_ATOMS: atom_id res chain seq x y z
N MET A 1 8.88 -33.19 -13.43
CA MET A 1 9.86 -32.96 -12.35
C MET A 1 9.19 -32.00 -11.39
N GLN A 2 8.81 -32.49 -10.20
CA GLN A 2 8.37 -31.61 -9.12
C GLN A 2 9.57 -30.77 -8.71
N ASN A 3 9.51 -29.45 -8.93
CA ASN A 3 10.36 -28.55 -8.19
C ASN A 3 9.85 -28.61 -6.74
N GLU A 4 10.62 -29.29 -5.89
CA GLU A 4 10.46 -29.20 -4.44
C GLU A 4 10.43 -27.71 -4.09
N PHE A 5 9.34 -27.25 -3.48
CA PHE A 5 9.13 -25.84 -3.25
C PHE A 5 10.13 -25.37 -2.18
N ASP A 6 11.11 -24.58 -2.61
CA ASP A 6 12.14 -24.08 -1.72
C ASP A 6 11.58 -22.92 -0.88
N PHE A 7 11.18 -23.22 0.36
CA PHE A 7 10.70 -22.23 1.32
C PHE A 7 11.76 -21.17 1.69
N THR A 8 13.04 -21.37 1.34
CA THR A 8 14.09 -20.34 1.53
C THR A 8 13.82 -19.08 0.73
N VAL A 9 12.93 -19.10 -0.28
CA VAL A 9 12.56 -17.91 -1.05
C VAL A 9 11.76 -16.91 -0.20
N ILE A 10 10.94 -17.35 0.76
CA ILE A 10 10.20 -16.43 1.66
C ILE A 10 11.15 -15.87 2.72
N ASP A 11 12.03 -16.71 3.27
CA ASP A 11 13.06 -16.24 4.18
C ASP A 11 14.03 -15.28 3.48
N ALA A 12 14.31 -15.48 2.18
CA ALA A 12 15.05 -14.55 1.34
C ALA A 12 14.26 -13.26 1.03
N LEU A 13 12.92 -13.32 0.94
CA LEU A 13 12.07 -12.13 0.81
C LEU A 13 12.05 -11.32 2.12
N TYR A 14 12.02 -11.98 3.28
CA TYR A 14 12.19 -11.31 4.58
C TYR A 14 13.60 -10.78 4.78
N ALA A 15 14.61 -11.58 4.47
CA ALA A 15 16.02 -11.18 4.55
C ALA A 15 16.38 -10.06 3.55
N SER A 16 15.69 -9.97 2.41
CA SER A 16 15.80 -8.83 1.48
C SER A 16 14.97 -7.62 1.92
N GLY A 17 14.19 -7.74 3.00
CA GLY A 17 13.31 -6.69 3.50
C GLY A 17 12.08 -6.44 2.62
N TYR A 18 11.76 -7.33 1.68
CA TYR A 18 10.66 -7.17 0.72
C TYR A 18 9.32 -6.86 1.41
N HIS A 19 9.04 -7.57 2.51
CA HIS A 19 7.80 -7.44 3.28
C HIS A 19 7.81 -6.28 4.29
N GLY A 20 8.99 -5.70 4.58
CA GLY A 20 9.18 -4.72 5.64
C GLY A 20 9.24 -5.37 7.04
N PRO A 21 9.39 -4.53 8.08
CA PRO A 21 9.49 -5.00 9.47
C PRO A 21 8.15 -5.48 10.03
N ARG A 22 8.21 -6.30 11.08
CA ARG A 22 7.01 -6.73 11.84
C ARG A 22 6.39 -5.54 12.59
N ALA A 23 5.09 -5.61 12.83
CA ALA A 23 4.32 -4.51 13.40
C ALA A 23 4.80 -4.05 14.79
N LEU A 24 5.50 -4.88 15.56
CA LEU A 24 6.03 -4.53 16.88
C LEU A 24 7.52 -4.12 16.84
N ASP A 25 8.20 -4.39 15.73
CA ASP A 25 9.63 -4.14 15.58
C ASP A 25 9.91 -2.70 15.14
N GLN A 26 8.97 -2.08 14.41
CA GLN A 26 9.15 -0.76 13.81
C GLN A 26 7.83 0.03 13.73
N PRO A 27 7.90 1.38 13.73
CA PRO A 27 6.77 2.26 13.44
C PRO A 27 6.07 2.00 12.11
N GLU A 28 4.80 2.40 12.02
CA GLU A 28 3.89 2.20 10.90
C GLU A 28 4.39 2.78 9.58
N PHE A 29 5.17 3.87 9.62
CA PHE A 29 5.75 4.42 8.38
C PHE A 29 6.73 3.47 7.70
N TYR A 30 7.36 2.54 8.44
CA TYR A 30 8.21 1.51 7.84
C TYR A 30 7.45 0.34 7.24
N TRP A 31 6.17 0.20 7.55
CA TRP A 31 5.39 -0.92 7.06
C TRP A 31 5.18 -0.74 5.56
N ARG A 32 5.85 -1.58 4.76
CA ARG A 32 5.71 -1.58 3.30
C ARG A 32 4.41 -2.25 2.87
N SER A 33 3.90 -3.18 3.69
CA SER A 33 2.63 -3.85 3.47
C SER A 33 2.04 -4.35 4.79
N MET A 34 0.71 -4.38 4.88
CA MET A 34 0.03 -5.04 6.01
C MET A 34 0.37 -6.52 6.08
N LEU A 35 0.56 -7.16 4.92
CA LEU A 35 1.02 -8.53 4.80
C LEU A 35 2.28 -8.75 5.63
N GLY A 36 3.34 -8.01 5.32
CA GLY A 36 4.63 -8.16 5.98
C GLY A 36 4.62 -7.81 7.46
N ALA A 37 3.87 -6.78 7.82
CA ALA A 37 3.81 -6.33 9.20
C ALA A 37 3.18 -7.38 10.14
N LEU A 38 2.24 -8.19 9.66
CA LEU A 38 1.40 -9.04 10.53
C LEU A 38 1.53 -10.56 10.34
N VAL A 39 2.10 -11.06 9.23
CA VAL A 39 2.06 -12.51 8.91
C VAL A 39 2.74 -13.42 9.93
N ALA A 40 3.69 -12.90 10.71
CA ALA A 40 4.44 -13.68 11.71
C ALA A 40 3.65 -13.90 13.02
N TYR A 41 2.64 -13.08 13.29
CA TYR A 41 1.83 -13.21 14.51
C TYR A 41 0.83 -14.35 14.41
N ARG A 42 0.35 -14.83 15.55
CA ARG A 42 -0.52 -16.00 15.65
C ARG A 42 -1.85 -15.65 16.29
N ASP A 43 -2.87 -16.43 15.94
CA ASP A 43 -4.15 -16.40 16.64
C ASP A 43 -4.16 -17.27 17.91
N ASP A 44 -5.24 -17.17 18.68
CA ASP A 44 -5.50 -17.96 19.90
C ASP A 44 -5.64 -19.49 19.66
N PHE A 45 -5.53 -19.95 18.41
CA PHE A 45 -5.35 -21.36 18.03
C PHE A 45 -3.91 -21.66 17.56
N PHE A 46 -2.97 -20.76 17.87
CA PHE A 46 -1.56 -20.79 17.47
C PHE A 46 -1.33 -20.75 15.96
N ARG A 47 -2.33 -20.38 15.15
CA ARG A 47 -2.21 -20.36 13.69
C ARG A 47 -1.67 -19.01 13.23
N PRO A 48 -0.62 -18.95 12.40
CA PRO A 48 -0.07 -17.69 11.95
C PRO A 48 -1.04 -16.97 11.01
N LEU A 49 -1.12 -15.65 11.15
CA LEU A 49 -1.94 -14.78 10.30
C LEU A 49 -1.52 -14.87 8.83
N GLY A 50 -0.25 -15.19 8.56
CA GLY A 50 0.26 -15.40 7.21
C GLY A 50 0.10 -16.79 6.64
N GLU A 51 -0.38 -17.78 7.40
CA GLU A 51 -0.48 -19.15 6.88
C GLU A 51 0.87 -19.65 6.31
N GLU A 52 0.87 -20.11 5.05
CA GLU A 52 2.02 -20.66 4.33
C GLU A 52 3.09 -19.62 3.97
N ILE A 53 2.76 -18.32 4.01
CA ILE A 53 3.73 -17.24 3.76
C ILE A 53 4.33 -16.67 5.04
N ALA A 54 3.92 -17.18 6.21
CA ALA A 54 4.53 -16.82 7.48
C ALA A 54 5.96 -17.40 7.58
N PRO A 55 6.87 -16.72 8.29
CA PRO A 55 8.21 -17.24 8.58
C PRO A 55 8.17 -18.65 9.19
N ALA A 56 9.21 -19.46 8.95
CA ALA A 56 9.24 -20.86 9.38
C ALA A 56 9.02 -21.02 10.89
N GLU A 57 9.64 -20.17 11.70
CA GLU A 57 9.48 -20.12 13.16
C GLU A 57 8.03 -19.79 13.57
N SER A 58 7.30 -19.03 12.77
CA SER A 58 5.89 -18.70 13.04
C SER A 58 4.94 -19.85 12.69
N ARG A 59 5.40 -20.83 11.91
CA ARG A 59 4.64 -22.03 11.51
C ARG A 59 4.95 -23.26 12.36
N GLU A 60 5.96 -23.19 13.22
CA GLU A 60 6.37 -24.32 14.05
C GLU A 60 5.22 -24.84 14.92
N GLY A 61 4.94 -26.14 14.83
CA GLY A 61 3.87 -26.82 15.57
C GLY A 61 2.47 -26.67 14.96
N VAL A 62 2.31 -25.96 13.83
CA VAL A 62 1.02 -25.77 13.16
C VAL A 62 0.84 -26.77 12.03
N GLU A 63 -0.16 -27.64 12.15
CA GLU A 63 -0.53 -28.54 11.08
C GLU A 63 -1.33 -27.80 10.00
N ILE A 64 -0.71 -27.58 8.84
CA ILE A 64 -1.37 -27.04 7.65
C ILE A 64 -1.76 -28.20 6.75
N GLU A 65 -3.02 -28.64 6.86
CA GLU A 65 -3.58 -29.56 5.87
C GLU A 65 -3.87 -28.82 4.56
N ALA A 66 -3.37 -29.38 3.46
CA ALA A 66 -3.54 -28.84 2.12
C ALA A 66 -4.13 -29.92 1.19
N MET A 67 -5.00 -29.53 0.26
CA MET A 67 -5.62 -30.44 -0.71
C MET A 67 -5.69 -29.80 -2.10
N ARG A 68 -5.87 -30.59 -3.15
CA ARG A 68 -6.16 -30.03 -4.46
C ARG A 68 -7.51 -29.33 -4.46
N CYS A 69 -7.61 -28.17 -5.09
CA CYS A 69 -8.87 -27.43 -5.15
C CYS A 69 -9.85 -28.08 -6.12
N GLU A 70 -11.07 -28.35 -5.63
CA GLU A 70 -12.18 -28.93 -6.40
C GLU A 70 -13.20 -27.89 -6.88
N TYR A 71 -12.99 -26.60 -6.56
CA TYR A 71 -13.83 -25.52 -7.08
C TYR A 71 -13.53 -25.28 -8.56
N GLU A 72 -14.58 -25.14 -9.37
CA GLU A 72 -14.46 -24.78 -10.79
C GLU A 72 -13.71 -23.45 -10.98
N GLY A 73 -13.15 -23.26 -12.18
CA GLY A 73 -12.39 -22.06 -12.55
C GLY A 73 -10.87 -22.25 -12.55
N SER A 74 -10.14 -21.15 -12.43
CA SER A 74 -8.67 -21.05 -12.46
C SER A 74 -7.98 -21.89 -11.39
N ARG A 75 -8.68 -22.19 -10.28
CA ARG A 75 -8.16 -23.02 -9.19
C ARG A 75 -8.43 -24.50 -9.36
N PHE A 76 -9.32 -24.89 -10.27
CA PHE A 76 -9.76 -26.28 -10.43
C PHE A 76 -8.58 -27.18 -10.77
N HIS A 77 -8.28 -28.13 -9.89
CA HIS A 77 -7.16 -29.06 -10.06
C HIS A 77 -5.82 -28.34 -10.32
N HIS A 78 -5.66 -27.12 -9.81
CA HIS A 78 -4.39 -26.40 -9.92
C HIS A 78 -3.24 -27.20 -9.26
N GLU A 79 -2.01 -26.94 -9.67
CA GLU A 79 -0.82 -27.61 -9.10
C GLU A 79 -0.54 -27.15 -7.66
N LEU A 80 -0.82 -25.88 -7.38
CA LEU A 80 -0.73 -25.31 -6.04
C LEU A 80 -1.90 -25.80 -5.17
N PRO A 81 -1.64 -26.16 -3.91
CA PRO A 81 -2.67 -26.70 -3.03
C PRO A 81 -3.57 -25.60 -2.46
N MET A 82 -4.70 -26.03 -1.92
CA MET A 82 -5.66 -25.24 -1.18
C MET A 82 -5.54 -25.58 0.31
N ASN A 83 -5.41 -24.55 1.15
CA ASN A 83 -5.29 -24.71 2.60
C ASN A 83 -6.64 -25.05 3.25
N ILE A 84 -6.95 -26.34 3.39
CA ILE A 84 -8.25 -26.83 3.87
C ILE A 84 -8.41 -26.65 5.39
N SER A 85 -7.30 -26.71 6.14
CA SER A 85 -7.33 -26.47 7.59
C SER A 85 -7.77 -25.03 7.91
N SER A 86 -7.31 -24.03 7.14
CA SER A 86 -7.77 -22.64 7.26
C SER A 86 -9.26 -22.53 6.95
N LEU A 87 -9.72 -23.17 5.87
CA LEU A 87 -11.14 -23.13 5.49
C LEU A 87 -12.05 -23.73 6.58
N ARG A 88 -11.62 -24.82 7.24
CA ARG A 88 -12.38 -25.40 8.37
C ARG A 88 -12.49 -24.42 9.54
N GLN A 89 -11.40 -23.71 9.86
CA GLN A 89 -11.42 -22.67 10.89
C GLN A 89 -12.40 -21.54 10.49
N PHE A 90 -12.38 -21.13 9.22
CA PHE A 90 -13.32 -20.12 8.71
C PHE A 90 -14.76 -20.58 8.88
N GLY A 91 -15.08 -21.80 8.44
CA GLY A 91 -16.42 -22.38 8.58
C GLY A 91 -16.91 -22.43 10.02
N LYS A 92 -16.04 -22.82 10.97
CA LYS A 92 -16.37 -22.89 12.40
C LYS A 92 -16.76 -21.53 12.99
N HIS A 93 -16.07 -20.46 12.57
CA HIS A 93 -16.24 -19.11 13.14
C HIS A 93 -17.01 -18.14 12.23
N TRP A 94 -17.52 -18.61 11.08
CA TRP A 94 -18.13 -17.77 10.05
C TRP A 94 -19.30 -16.91 10.56
N HIS A 95 -20.09 -17.48 11.48
CA HIS A 95 -21.22 -16.81 12.12
C HIS A 95 -20.84 -15.59 12.96
N LEU A 96 -19.57 -15.45 13.37
CA LEU A 96 -19.03 -14.28 14.06
C LEU A 96 -18.26 -13.36 13.09
N VAL A 97 -17.63 -13.94 12.06
CA VAL A 97 -16.85 -13.20 11.06
C VAL A 97 -17.72 -12.21 10.28
N LEU A 98 -18.86 -12.65 9.74
CA LEU A 98 -19.71 -11.77 8.93
C LEU A 98 -20.30 -10.60 9.75
N PRO A 99 -20.87 -10.79 10.95
CA PRO A 99 -21.31 -9.67 11.78
C PRO A 99 -20.19 -8.72 12.20
N THR A 100 -18.97 -9.23 12.36
CA THR A 100 -17.80 -8.39 12.70
C THR A 100 -17.39 -7.51 11.51
N ILE A 101 -17.33 -8.05 10.29
CA ILE A 101 -17.11 -7.25 9.07
C ILE A 101 -18.23 -6.22 8.90
N ALA A 102 -19.49 -6.63 9.11
CA ALA A 102 -20.64 -5.72 9.07
C ALA A 102 -20.49 -4.58 10.09
N THR A 103 -20.04 -4.87 11.30
CA THR A 103 -19.79 -3.86 12.34
C THR A 103 -18.72 -2.88 11.91
N LEU A 104 -17.61 -3.37 11.33
CA LEU A 104 -16.55 -2.51 10.79
C LEU A 104 -17.09 -1.53 9.74
N ARG A 105 -17.92 -2.03 8.82
CA ARG A 105 -18.60 -1.27 7.77
C ARG A 105 -19.60 -0.25 8.34
N GLU A 106 -20.48 -0.67 9.24
CA GLU A 106 -21.50 0.21 9.84
C GLU A 106 -20.88 1.36 10.62
N GLU A 107 -19.85 1.10 11.42
CA GLU A 107 -19.15 2.14 12.17
C GLU A 107 -18.40 3.12 11.24
N TYR A 108 -17.79 2.62 10.16
CA TYR A 108 -17.23 3.49 9.12
C TYR A 108 -18.31 4.40 8.51
N CYS A 109 -19.41 3.81 8.03
CA CYS A 109 -20.52 4.56 7.42
C CYS A 109 -21.12 5.58 8.41
N ARG A 110 -21.30 5.18 9.68
CA ARG A 110 -21.79 6.07 10.75
C ARG A 110 -20.91 7.30 10.92
N ARG A 111 -19.59 7.11 10.94
CA ARG A 111 -18.59 8.19 11.05
C ARG A 111 -18.59 9.10 9.84
N ARG A 112 -18.84 8.56 8.65
CA ARG A 112 -19.01 9.36 7.42
C ARG A 112 -20.35 10.11 7.36
N GLY A 113 -21.19 10.02 8.40
CA GLY A 113 -22.53 10.61 8.41
C GLY A 113 -23.52 9.87 7.51
N GLN A 114 -23.22 8.64 7.15
CA GLN A 114 -23.97 7.81 6.20
C GLN A 114 -24.69 6.67 6.93
N SER A 115 -25.31 6.97 8.07
CA SER A 115 -26.05 5.95 8.83
C SER A 115 -27.30 5.52 8.08
N GLY A 116 -27.50 4.21 7.90
CA GLY A 116 -28.67 3.62 7.25
C GLY A 116 -28.51 3.35 5.75
N ALA A 117 -29.54 2.75 5.13
CA ALA A 117 -29.53 2.24 3.75
C ALA A 117 -29.44 3.30 2.63
N ALA A 118 -29.23 4.58 2.97
CA ALA A 118 -29.43 5.69 2.04
C ALA A 118 -28.28 5.92 1.04
N ARG A 119 -27.07 5.40 1.30
CA ARG A 119 -25.93 5.54 0.37
C ARG A 119 -25.24 4.19 0.17
N ALA A 120 -25.09 3.81 -1.09
CA ALA A 120 -24.29 2.67 -1.47
C ALA A 120 -22.81 2.94 -1.20
N VAL A 121 -22.09 1.91 -0.72
CA VAL A 121 -20.64 1.93 -0.52
C VAL A 121 -19.98 2.11 -1.89
N SER A 122 -19.10 3.12 -2.01
CA SER A 122 -18.32 3.34 -3.22
C SER A 122 -17.04 2.49 -3.27
N MET A 123 -16.32 2.49 -4.39
CA MET A 123 -15.02 1.81 -4.49
C MET A 123 -14.00 2.41 -3.51
N THR A 124 -14.01 3.73 -3.32
CA THR A 124 -13.21 4.43 -2.30
C THR A 124 -13.57 3.94 -0.89
N ASP A 125 -14.87 3.86 -0.57
CA ASP A 125 -15.34 3.37 0.73
C ASP A 125 -14.93 1.90 0.96
N LEU A 126 -15.06 1.04 -0.06
CA LEU A 126 -14.68 -0.36 0.02
C LEU A 126 -13.16 -0.54 0.21
N TRP A 127 -12.34 0.32 -0.41
CA TRP A 127 -10.89 0.33 -0.17
C TRP A 127 -10.59 0.61 1.30
N ILE A 128 -11.28 1.60 1.90
CA ILE A 128 -11.15 1.91 3.33
C ILE A 128 -11.64 0.75 4.20
N ILE A 129 -12.85 0.24 3.98
CA ILE A 129 -13.45 -0.84 4.78
C ILE A 129 -12.59 -2.12 4.74
N SER A 130 -12.08 -2.48 3.56
CA SER A 130 -11.17 -3.63 3.43
C SER A 130 -9.85 -3.41 4.17
N LYS A 131 -9.32 -2.17 4.25
CA LYS A 131 -8.18 -1.85 5.12
C LYS A 131 -8.51 -1.93 6.60
N LEU A 132 -9.70 -1.49 7.02
CA LEU A 132 -10.14 -1.63 8.42
C LEU A 132 -10.10 -3.11 8.86
N CYS A 133 -10.56 -4.00 7.99
CA CYS A 133 -10.49 -5.45 8.22
C CYS A 133 -9.05 -5.94 8.43
N GLN A 134 -8.06 -5.38 7.70
CA GLN A 134 -6.65 -5.74 7.86
C GLN A 134 -6.00 -5.13 9.11
N LEU A 135 -6.45 -3.94 9.53
CA LEU A 135 -5.81 -3.18 10.60
C LEU A 135 -6.20 -3.63 12.00
N LEU A 136 -7.32 -4.35 12.13
CA LEU A 136 -7.84 -4.74 13.44
C LEU A 136 -6.80 -5.53 14.28
N PRO A 137 -6.11 -6.57 13.77
CA PRO A 137 -5.07 -7.24 14.56
C PRO A 137 -3.90 -6.33 14.96
N ALA A 138 -3.46 -5.43 14.05
CA ALA A 138 -2.38 -4.49 14.37
C ALA A 138 -2.74 -3.57 15.54
N TYR A 139 -3.97 -3.06 15.55
CA TYR A 139 -4.48 -2.26 16.67
C TYR A 139 -4.47 -3.05 17.98
N LEU A 140 -4.96 -4.29 17.96
CA LEU A 140 -5.07 -5.13 19.16
C LEU A 140 -3.74 -5.43 19.83
N ILE A 141 -2.70 -5.69 19.05
CA ILE A 141 -1.36 -6.01 19.58
C ILE A 141 -0.54 -4.77 19.91
N ARG A 142 -0.94 -3.57 19.46
CA ARG A 142 -0.19 -2.32 19.66
C ARG A 142 -0.83 -1.35 20.64
N ARG A 143 -2.15 -1.34 20.79
CA ARG A 143 -2.84 -0.46 21.75
C ARG A 143 -2.32 -0.72 23.15
N ARG A 144 -2.17 0.34 23.95
CA ARG A 144 -1.73 0.21 25.34
C ARG A 144 -2.80 -0.40 26.23
N GLU A 145 -4.03 0.08 26.10
CA GLU A 145 -5.14 -0.43 26.90
C GLU A 145 -5.53 -1.82 26.40
N LYS A 146 -5.50 -2.83 27.28
CA LYS A 146 -5.85 -4.22 26.95
C LYS A 146 -5.11 -4.72 25.71
N ARG A 147 -3.81 -4.47 25.69
CA ARG A 147 -2.90 -5.02 24.67
C ARG A 147 -3.04 -6.53 24.65
N ILE A 148 -3.24 -7.10 23.46
CA ILE A 148 -3.29 -8.54 23.26
C ILE A 148 -1.87 -9.06 23.02
N ASP A 149 -1.59 -10.27 23.52
CA ASP A 149 -0.35 -10.97 23.23
C ASP A 149 -0.24 -11.22 21.71
N PRO A 150 0.89 -10.91 21.06
CA PRO A 150 1.09 -11.17 19.63
C PRO A 150 0.87 -12.62 19.20
N ASP A 151 0.92 -13.59 20.12
CA ASP A 151 0.64 -15.00 19.86
C ASP A 151 -0.78 -15.46 20.27
N GLU A 152 -1.62 -14.53 20.74
CA GLU A 152 -3.00 -14.80 21.19
C GLU A 152 -4.04 -13.86 20.52
N ILE A 153 -3.81 -13.47 19.27
CA ILE A 153 -4.77 -12.63 18.53
C ILE A 153 -6.11 -13.40 18.42
N PRO A 154 -7.28 -12.79 18.73
CA PRO A 154 -8.53 -13.53 18.67
C PRO A 154 -8.79 -14.07 17.25
N VAL A 155 -9.28 -15.32 17.17
CA VAL A 155 -9.48 -16.03 15.89
C VAL A 155 -10.31 -15.23 14.88
N VAL A 156 -11.32 -14.49 15.31
CA VAL A 156 -12.22 -13.75 14.40
C VAL A 156 -11.47 -12.62 13.68
N PRO A 157 -10.80 -11.66 14.36
CA PRO A 157 -9.86 -10.72 13.75
C PRO A 157 -8.80 -11.38 12.85
N SER A 158 -8.23 -12.53 13.24
CA SER A 158 -7.26 -13.27 12.42
C SER A 158 -7.86 -13.78 11.11
N ILE A 159 -9.07 -14.35 11.14
CA ILE A 159 -9.79 -14.80 9.94
C ILE A 159 -10.12 -13.61 9.03
N ILE A 160 -10.63 -12.52 9.60
CA ILE A 160 -10.97 -11.30 8.86
C ILE A 160 -9.74 -10.72 8.16
N TYR A 161 -8.60 -10.68 8.85
CA TYR A 161 -7.33 -10.27 8.27
C TYR A 161 -6.96 -11.15 7.06
N ARG A 162 -6.95 -12.48 7.22
CA ARG A 162 -6.60 -13.42 6.13
C ARG A 162 -7.50 -13.28 4.90
N ILE A 163 -8.81 -13.13 5.11
CA ILE A 163 -9.77 -12.91 4.01
C ILE A 163 -9.53 -11.55 3.35
N SER A 164 -9.37 -10.50 4.16
CA SER A 164 -9.21 -9.14 3.68
C SER A 164 -7.88 -8.89 2.98
N LEU A 165 -6.83 -9.69 3.21
CA LEU A 165 -5.59 -9.64 2.42
C LEU A 165 -5.86 -9.87 0.92
N GLY A 166 -6.53 -10.96 0.59
CA GLY A 166 -6.90 -11.27 -0.80
C GLY A 166 -7.92 -10.27 -1.33
N MET A 167 -8.94 -9.96 -0.53
CA MET A 167 -10.01 -9.09 -1.00
C MET A 167 -9.56 -7.66 -1.27
N HIS A 168 -8.77 -7.09 -0.37
CA HIS A 168 -8.23 -5.74 -0.51
C HIS A 168 -7.35 -5.62 -1.74
N ARG A 169 -6.57 -6.65 -2.08
CA ARG A 169 -5.76 -6.64 -3.32
C ARG A 169 -6.64 -6.44 -4.54
N ILE A 170 -7.75 -7.18 -4.64
CA ILE A 170 -8.70 -7.04 -5.77
C ILE A 170 -9.30 -5.62 -5.75
N VAL A 171 -9.80 -5.17 -4.61
CA VAL A 171 -10.39 -3.82 -4.44
C VAL A 171 -9.40 -2.72 -4.82
N HIS A 172 -8.16 -2.84 -4.39
CA HIS A 172 -7.10 -1.90 -4.66
C HIS A 172 -6.81 -1.80 -6.16
N ILE A 173 -6.63 -2.93 -6.85
CA ILE A 173 -6.41 -2.93 -8.30
C ILE A 173 -7.65 -2.41 -9.04
N SER A 174 -8.87 -2.78 -8.61
CA SER A 174 -10.10 -2.24 -9.18
C SER A 174 -10.23 -0.72 -9.01
N LEU A 175 -9.82 -0.19 -7.86
CA LEU A 175 -9.79 1.25 -7.61
C LEU A 175 -8.80 1.94 -8.55
N ILE A 176 -7.61 1.38 -8.73
CA ILE A 176 -6.58 1.90 -9.65
C ILE A 176 -7.07 1.90 -11.09
N LYS A 177 -7.65 0.77 -11.54
CA LYS A 177 -8.27 0.66 -12.87
C LYS A 177 -9.37 1.70 -13.07
N CYS A 178 -10.23 1.88 -12.06
CA CYS A 178 -11.28 2.89 -12.07
C CYS A 178 -10.70 4.29 -12.28
N MET A 179 -9.67 4.66 -11.51
CA MET A 179 -8.98 5.94 -11.64
C MET A 179 -8.31 6.10 -13.02
N ALA A 180 -7.62 5.07 -13.53
CA ALA A 180 -6.90 5.14 -14.81
C ALA A 180 -7.87 5.28 -16.01
N ALA A 181 -8.98 4.54 -15.97
CA ALA A 181 -10.06 4.62 -16.95
C ALA A 181 -10.79 5.99 -16.90
N GLY A 182 -10.61 6.77 -15.82
CA GLY A 182 -11.33 8.02 -15.60
C GLY A 182 -12.77 7.82 -15.13
N SER A 183 -13.08 6.61 -14.65
CA SER A 183 -14.34 6.31 -13.98
C SER A 183 -14.39 6.98 -12.61
N ASP A 184 -15.59 7.18 -12.07
CA ASP A 184 -15.79 7.81 -10.77
C ASP A 184 -15.52 6.82 -9.62
N PRO A 185 -14.48 7.01 -8.78
CA PRO A 185 -14.22 6.16 -7.63
C PRO A 185 -15.32 6.20 -6.55
N ASP A 186 -16.13 7.27 -6.55
CA ASP A 186 -17.25 7.46 -5.63
C ASP A 186 -18.56 6.84 -6.15
N ALA A 187 -18.54 6.22 -7.34
CA ALA A 187 -19.65 5.43 -7.83
C ALA A 187 -19.89 4.17 -6.95
N PRO A 188 -21.15 3.70 -6.83
CA PRO A 188 -21.47 2.49 -6.09
C PRO A 188 -20.64 1.27 -6.54
N CYS A 189 -20.24 0.44 -5.57
CA CYS A 189 -19.57 -0.81 -5.85
C CYS A 189 -20.40 -1.75 -6.73
N LEU A 190 -19.69 -2.61 -7.47
CA LEU A 190 -20.32 -3.69 -8.23
C LEU A 190 -20.96 -4.72 -7.29
N PRO A 191 -22.00 -5.46 -7.75
CA PRO A 191 -22.55 -6.60 -7.02
C PRO A 191 -21.49 -7.68 -6.74
N ALA A 192 -21.73 -8.49 -5.70
CA ALA A 192 -20.80 -9.53 -5.26
C ALA A 192 -20.45 -10.56 -6.38
N GLU A 193 -21.41 -10.86 -7.24
CA GLU A 193 -21.25 -11.80 -8.35
C GLU A 193 -20.29 -11.27 -9.41
N ALA A 194 -20.27 -9.95 -9.62
CA ALA A 194 -19.32 -9.31 -10.53
C ALA A 194 -17.91 -9.26 -9.91
N TYR A 195 -17.82 -9.03 -8.60
CA TYR A 195 -16.54 -9.05 -7.88
C TYR A 195 -15.81 -10.39 -8.00
N TYR A 196 -16.51 -11.51 -7.78
CA TYR A 196 -15.90 -12.84 -7.89
C TYR A 196 -15.40 -13.12 -9.32
N LYS A 197 -16.18 -12.75 -10.34
CA LYS A 197 -15.77 -12.89 -11.75
C LYS A 197 -14.53 -12.09 -12.10
N ILE A 198 -14.37 -10.88 -11.53
CA ILE A 198 -13.15 -10.09 -11.69
C ILE A 198 -11.96 -10.81 -11.09
N ALA A 199 -12.10 -11.33 -9.86
CA ALA A 199 -11.04 -12.08 -9.20
C ALA A 199 -10.62 -13.33 -9.99
N GLU A 200 -11.60 -14.07 -10.51
CA GLU A 200 -11.42 -15.27 -11.33
C GLU A 200 -10.73 -14.94 -12.67
N GLY A 201 -11.27 -13.98 -13.42
CA GLY A 201 -10.76 -13.59 -14.74
C GLY A 201 -9.35 -12.98 -14.70
N ALA A 202 -8.99 -12.32 -13.61
CA ALA A 202 -7.66 -11.77 -13.39
C ALA A 202 -6.67 -12.77 -12.77
N GLY A 203 -7.08 -14.03 -12.53
CA GLY A 203 -6.24 -15.05 -11.91
C GLY A 203 -5.86 -14.76 -10.45
N LEU A 204 -6.57 -13.83 -9.79
CA LEU A 204 -6.25 -13.36 -8.43
C LEU A 204 -6.61 -14.38 -7.34
N LEU A 205 -7.25 -15.49 -7.72
CA LEU A 205 -7.56 -16.61 -6.84
C LEU A 205 -6.42 -17.65 -6.78
N VAL A 206 -5.38 -17.50 -7.60
CA VAL A 206 -4.17 -18.33 -7.57
C VAL A 206 -3.03 -17.48 -6.99
N GLY A 207 -2.57 -17.85 -5.79
CA GLY A 207 -1.46 -17.20 -5.12
C GLY A 207 -0.11 -17.77 -5.56
N ARG A 208 0.96 -17.37 -4.85
CA ARG A 208 2.31 -17.86 -5.11
C ARG A 208 2.52 -19.30 -4.64
N ASN A 209 2.01 -19.64 -3.45
CA ASN A 209 2.27 -20.92 -2.79
C ASN A 209 1.01 -21.79 -2.70
N SER A 210 -0.17 -21.17 -2.74
CA SER A 210 -1.46 -21.83 -2.65
C SER A 210 -2.50 -21.13 -3.49
N VAL A 211 -3.58 -21.84 -3.82
CA VAL A 211 -4.81 -21.24 -4.31
C VAL A 211 -5.67 -20.76 -3.16
N CYS A 212 -6.50 -19.75 -3.40
CA CYS A 212 -7.50 -19.28 -2.45
C CYS A 212 -8.36 -20.46 -1.97
N ALA A 213 -8.62 -20.54 -0.67
CA ALA A 213 -9.46 -21.61 -0.10
C ALA A 213 -10.94 -21.26 0.00
N GLY A 214 -11.31 -19.99 -0.17
CA GLY A 214 -12.70 -19.55 -0.08
C GLY A 214 -13.54 -20.07 -1.26
N PRO A 215 -14.65 -20.79 -1.03
CA PRO A 215 -15.64 -21.03 -2.08
C PRO A 215 -16.31 -19.71 -2.49
N GLU A 216 -16.83 -19.64 -3.71
CA GLU A 216 -17.49 -18.44 -4.27
C GLU A 216 -18.55 -17.85 -3.31
N ILE A 217 -19.37 -18.72 -2.71
CA ILE A 217 -20.41 -18.29 -1.76
C ILE A 217 -19.83 -17.53 -0.56
N MET A 218 -18.73 -18.01 0.03
CA MET A 218 -18.11 -17.34 1.18
C MET A 218 -17.44 -16.03 0.77
N VAL A 219 -16.80 -15.99 -0.40
CA VAL A 219 -16.22 -14.75 -0.95
C VAL A 219 -17.33 -13.71 -1.17
N GLY A 220 -18.44 -14.13 -1.79
CA GLY A 220 -19.60 -13.28 -2.00
C GLY A 220 -20.22 -12.78 -0.69
N GLN A 221 -20.34 -13.63 0.33
CA GLN A 221 -20.84 -13.24 1.65
C GLN A 221 -19.94 -12.20 2.34
N ALA A 222 -18.62 -12.42 2.35
CA ALA A 222 -17.68 -11.47 2.93
C ALA A 222 -17.70 -10.12 2.19
N TYR A 223 -17.77 -10.15 0.86
CA TYR A 223 -17.90 -8.93 0.05
C TYR A 223 -19.21 -8.18 0.35
N ARG A 224 -20.35 -8.88 0.40
CA ARG A 224 -21.63 -8.26 0.79
C ARG A 224 -21.57 -7.65 2.18
N ALA A 225 -20.91 -8.30 3.14
CA ALA A 225 -20.71 -7.72 4.47
C ALA A 225 -19.89 -6.42 4.47
N MET A 226 -19.05 -6.18 3.46
CA MET A 226 -18.30 -4.93 3.30
C MET A 226 -19.07 -3.83 2.54
N ILE A 227 -20.06 -4.17 1.70
CA ILE A 227 -20.74 -3.18 0.84
C ILE A 227 -22.22 -2.93 1.18
N GLU A 228 -22.90 -3.92 1.76
CA GLU A 228 -24.32 -3.88 2.09
C GLU A 228 -24.52 -3.73 3.61
N PRO A 229 -25.63 -3.11 4.06
CA PRO A 229 -26.04 -3.20 5.45
C PRO A 229 -26.33 -4.65 5.84
N GLN A 230 -25.76 -5.12 6.95
CA GLN A 230 -25.91 -6.49 7.43
C GLN A 230 -26.14 -6.51 8.95
N PRO A 231 -26.72 -7.59 9.51
CA PRO A 231 -26.83 -7.75 10.96
C PRO A 231 -25.47 -7.75 11.65
N THR A 232 -25.34 -6.99 12.74
CA THR A 232 -24.11 -6.89 13.57
C THR A 232 -24.20 -7.72 14.85
N ALA A 233 -25.32 -8.42 15.08
CA ALA A 233 -25.51 -9.25 16.28
C ALA A 233 -24.46 -10.38 16.33
N GLY A 234 -23.77 -10.50 17.46
CA GLY A 234 -22.71 -11.49 17.66
C GLY A 234 -21.33 -11.08 17.12
N ALA A 235 -21.16 -9.84 16.67
CA ALA A 235 -19.86 -9.32 16.28
C ALA A 235 -18.84 -9.34 17.44
N ASP A 236 -17.57 -9.48 17.08
CA ASP A 236 -16.45 -9.24 18.01
C ASP A 236 -16.50 -7.79 18.50
N ALA A 237 -16.49 -7.60 19.82
CA ALA A 237 -16.63 -6.29 20.43
C ALA A 237 -15.49 -5.33 20.06
N ASN A 238 -14.29 -5.84 19.74
CA ASN A 238 -13.15 -5.01 19.37
C ASN A 238 -13.41 -4.24 18.07
N ALA A 239 -14.25 -4.76 17.18
CA ALA A 239 -14.60 -4.07 15.92
C ALA A 239 -15.42 -2.80 16.13
N ALA A 240 -16.07 -2.63 17.29
CA ALA A 240 -16.86 -1.44 17.61
C ALA A 240 -16.07 -0.39 18.43
N GLU A 241 -14.81 -0.66 18.76
CA GLU A 241 -14.03 0.23 19.62
C GLU A 241 -13.72 1.56 18.96
N SER A 242 -14.03 2.67 19.63
CA SER A 242 -13.75 4.00 19.07
C SER A 242 -12.25 4.27 18.89
N GLY A 243 -11.38 3.70 19.76
CA GLY A 243 -9.93 3.84 19.66
C GLY A 243 -9.38 3.25 18.35
N PHE A 244 -9.95 2.13 17.90
CA PHE A 244 -9.58 1.49 16.63
C PHE A 244 -9.78 2.44 15.44
N TYR A 245 -10.91 3.17 15.38
CA TYR A 245 -11.17 4.10 14.28
C TYR A 245 -10.28 5.34 14.31
N GLY A 246 -9.88 5.80 15.49
CA GLY A 246 -8.87 6.85 15.63
C GLY A 246 -7.54 6.41 15.02
N TYR A 247 -7.05 5.24 15.45
CA TYR A 247 -5.84 4.62 14.91
C TYR A 247 -5.92 4.41 13.39
N ALA A 248 -6.99 3.76 12.92
CA ALA A 248 -7.15 3.43 11.52
C ALA A 248 -7.26 4.66 10.61
N ALA A 249 -7.92 5.73 11.07
CA ALA A 249 -8.02 6.98 10.31
C ALA A 249 -6.64 7.60 10.06
N VAL A 250 -5.80 7.68 11.10
CA VAL A 250 -4.45 8.25 11.00
C VAL A 250 -3.52 7.34 10.19
N PHE A 251 -3.62 6.01 10.38
CA PHE A 251 -2.88 5.04 9.56
C PHE A 251 -3.22 5.18 8.08
N LEU A 252 -4.51 5.25 7.75
CA LEU A 252 -4.95 5.42 6.36
C LEU A 252 -4.48 6.77 5.80
N LYS A 253 -4.44 7.82 6.63
CA LYS A 253 -3.86 9.12 6.25
C LYS A 253 -2.38 8.96 5.91
N LEU A 254 -1.60 8.27 6.74
CA LEU A 254 -0.20 7.96 6.47
C LEU A 254 -0.03 7.21 5.14
N GLU A 255 -0.84 6.18 4.87
CA GLU A 255 -0.77 5.43 3.61
C GLU A 255 -1.06 6.30 2.38
N VAL A 256 -2.08 7.17 2.41
CA VAL A 256 -2.36 8.05 1.26
C VAL A 256 -1.30 9.13 1.06
N GLU A 257 -0.69 9.64 2.13
CA GLU A 257 0.47 10.55 2.01
C GLU A 257 1.69 9.84 1.41
N LYS A 258 1.92 8.56 1.77
CA LYS A 258 2.97 7.73 1.15
C LYS A 258 2.72 7.57 -0.34
N TYR A 259 1.47 7.35 -0.76
CA TYR A 259 1.11 7.29 -2.19
C TYR A 259 1.33 8.61 -2.91
N LEU A 260 0.90 9.74 -2.33
CA LEU A 260 1.12 11.07 -2.91
C LEU A 260 2.60 11.35 -3.14
N PHE A 261 3.43 11.16 -2.11
CA PHE A 261 4.88 11.35 -2.23
C PHE A 261 5.48 10.44 -3.30
N ALA A 262 5.13 9.16 -3.31
CA ALA A 262 5.71 8.20 -4.25
C ALA A 262 5.32 8.52 -5.72
N VAL A 263 4.08 8.93 -5.97
CA VAL A 263 3.63 9.37 -7.30
C VAL A 263 4.34 10.66 -7.72
N GLN A 264 4.43 11.64 -6.82
CA GLN A 264 5.14 12.91 -7.08
C GLN A 264 6.62 12.67 -7.42
N ALA A 265 7.32 11.88 -6.61
CA ALA A 265 8.73 11.56 -6.81
C ALA A 265 8.97 10.88 -8.17
N ALA A 266 8.11 9.94 -8.55
CA ALA A 266 8.22 9.27 -9.85
C ALA A 266 7.91 10.22 -11.02
N CYS A 267 6.94 11.13 -10.88
CA CYS A 267 6.68 12.16 -11.88
C CYS A 267 7.88 13.11 -12.06
N GLN A 268 8.50 13.53 -10.96
CA GLN A 268 9.68 14.40 -10.98
C GLN A 268 10.87 13.72 -11.69
N LEU A 269 11.14 12.45 -11.40
CA LEU A 269 12.17 11.67 -12.09
C LEU A 269 11.91 11.60 -13.60
N ARG A 270 10.67 11.27 -14.01
CA ARG A 270 10.29 11.16 -15.43
C ARG A 270 10.36 12.49 -16.16
N ASN A 271 9.91 13.57 -15.53
CA ASN A 271 10.00 14.91 -16.10
C ASN A 271 11.46 15.31 -16.35
N LEU A 272 12.37 14.96 -15.43
CA LEU A 272 13.80 15.19 -15.63
C LEU A 272 14.34 14.34 -16.79
N ILE A 273 14.03 13.04 -16.86
CA ILE A 273 14.43 12.18 -17.98
C ILE A 273 13.94 12.78 -19.31
N ALA A 274 12.67 13.18 -19.39
CA ALA A 274 12.10 13.80 -20.58
C ALA A 274 12.77 15.13 -20.94
N ALA A 275 13.11 15.97 -19.96
CA ALA A 275 13.79 17.25 -20.20
C ALA A 275 15.25 17.09 -20.67
N LEU A 276 15.88 15.95 -20.36
CA LEU A 276 17.21 15.59 -20.84
C LEU A 276 17.17 14.86 -22.19
N SER A 277 16.00 14.39 -22.63
CA SER A 277 15.84 13.72 -23.91
C SER A 277 16.15 14.67 -25.07
N GLY A 278 17.04 14.24 -25.97
CA GLY A 278 17.46 15.03 -27.13
C GLY A 278 18.60 16.02 -26.87
N ARG A 279 19.10 16.12 -25.63
CA ARG A 279 20.35 16.85 -25.34
C ARG A 279 21.51 16.17 -26.06
N THR A 280 22.39 16.95 -26.69
CA THR A 280 23.52 16.44 -27.48
C THR A 280 24.84 16.40 -26.71
N ASP A 281 24.93 17.14 -25.60
CA ASP A 281 26.08 17.16 -24.72
C ASP A 281 26.36 15.74 -24.14
N PRO A 282 27.62 15.26 -24.16
CA PRO A 282 27.96 13.93 -23.66
C PRO A 282 27.62 13.69 -22.19
N ALA A 283 27.79 14.69 -21.31
CA ALA A 283 27.51 14.55 -19.88
C ALA A 283 25.99 14.51 -19.64
N ALA A 284 25.22 15.37 -20.29
CA ALA A 284 23.76 15.36 -20.24
C ALA A 284 23.18 14.01 -20.73
N ARG A 285 23.74 13.46 -21.81
CA ARG A 285 23.36 12.13 -22.31
C ARG A 285 23.70 11.02 -21.33
N ALA A 286 24.90 11.05 -20.75
CA ALA A 286 25.31 10.05 -19.77
C ALA A 286 24.40 10.07 -18.54
N LEU A 287 24.00 11.27 -18.08
CA LEU A 287 23.04 11.45 -17.01
C LEU A 287 21.66 10.92 -17.39
N HIS A 288 21.14 11.25 -18.57
CA HIS A 288 19.88 10.71 -19.09
C HIS A 288 19.87 9.18 -19.08
N GLU A 289 20.91 8.55 -19.63
CA GLU A 289 21.02 7.08 -19.65
C GLU A 289 21.11 6.48 -18.24
N ALA A 290 21.80 7.14 -17.31
CA ALA A 290 21.88 6.72 -15.91
C ALA A 290 20.51 6.79 -15.21
N LEU A 291 19.77 7.90 -15.39
CA LEU A 291 18.43 8.07 -14.83
C LEU A 291 17.43 7.06 -15.43
N ALA A 292 17.52 6.77 -16.73
CA ALA A 292 16.67 5.75 -17.36
C ALA A 292 16.97 4.33 -16.84
N ARG A 293 18.26 3.99 -16.64
CA ARG A 293 18.63 2.71 -15.99
C ARG A 293 18.12 2.65 -14.55
N PHE A 294 18.25 3.76 -13.82
CA PHE A 294 17.76 3.86 -12.46
C PHE A 294 16.24 3.72 -12.38
N GLU A 295 15.50 4.35 -13.29
CA GLU A 295 14.04 4.19 -13.39
C GLU A 295 13.68 2.71 -13.62
N ASN A 296 14.33 2.05 -14.58
CA ASN A 296 14.14 0.62 -14.85
C ASN A 296 14.43 -0.25 -13.62
N TRP A 297 15.55 -0.01 -12.95
CA TRP A 297 15.91 -0.73 -11.72
C TRP A 297 14.88 -0.49 -10.60
N SER A 298 14.46 0.76 -10.39
CA SER A 298 13.46 1.10 -9.37
C SER A 298 12.14 0.37 -9.63
N ASN A 299 11.75 0.18 -10.89
CA ASN A 299 10.53 -0.58 -11.23
C ASN A 299 10.59 -2.04 -10.78
N GLU A 300 11.77 -2.65 -10.83
CA GLU A 300 11.97 -4.05 -10.42
C GLU A 300 12.03 -4.20 -8.88
N HIS A 301 12.32 -3.12 -8.14
CA HIS A 301 12.74 -3.18 -6.74
C HIS A 301 11.92 -2.32 -5.77
N THR A 302 10.90 -1.59 -6.22
CA THR A 302 10.08 -0.73 -5.35
C THR A 302 8.58 -1.04 -5.49
N SER A 303 7.76 -0.51 -4.56
CA SER A 303 6.32 -0.77 -4.51
C SER A 303 5.67 -0.55 -5.89
N PRO A 304 5.01 -1.56 -6.48
CA PRO A 304 4.51 -1.50 -7.85
C PRO A 304 3.65 -0.26 -8.07
N LEU A 305 2.64 -0.06 -7.24
CA LEU A 305 1.61 0.98 -7.43
C LEU A 305 2.11 2.38 -7.83
N ALA A 306 3.09 2.94 -7.11
CA ALA A 306 3.51 4.32 -7.34
C ALA A 306 4.19 4.48 -8.71
N HIS A 307 4.98 3.48 -9.10
CA HIS A 307 5.61 3.41 -10.42
C HIS A 307 4.58 3.19 -11.52
N GLU A 308 3.62 2.29 -11.28
CA GLU A 308 2.54 1.98 -12.19
C GLU A 308 1.70 3.22 -12.54
N ILE A 309 1.33 4.00 -11.52
CA ILE A 309 0.62 5.27 -11.67
C ILE A 309 1.45 6.27 -12.47
N ALA A 310 2.71 6.45 -12.09
CA ALA A 310 3.56 7.46 -12.68
C ALA A 310 3.92 7.18 -14.14
N ARG A 311 3.98 5.90 -14.56
CA ARG A 311 4.32 5.49 -15.94
C ARG A 311 3.14 5.42 -16.89
N GLU A 312 1.91 5.53 -16.39
CA GLU A 312 0.73 5.19 -17.17
C GLU A 312 0.87 3.78 -17.81
N ASP A 313 1.35 2.76 -17.06
CA ASP A 313 1.51 1.40 -17.59
C ASP A 313 0.13 0.74 -17.80
N LEU A 314 -0.50 1.10 -18.92
CA LEU A 314 -1.88 0.76 -19.24
C LEU A 314 -2.16 -0.75 -19.20
N PRO A 315 -1.30 -1.64 -19.77
CA PRO A 315 -1.49 -3.08 -19.66
C PRO A 315 -1.77 -3.57 -18.25
N MET A 316 -1.06 -3.05 -17.26
CA MET A 316 -1.22 -3.54 -15.90
C MET A 316 -2.20 -2.68 -15.08
N LEU A 317 -2.27 -1.35 -15.30
CA LEU A 317 -3.31 -0.49 -14.72
C LEU A 317 -4.73 -0.92 -15.11
N LEU A 318 -4.90 -1.43 -16.33
CA LEU A 318 -6.19 -1.84 -16.88
C LEU A 318 -6.36 -3.37 -16.89
N GLN A 319 -5.46 -4.10 -16.21
CA GLN A 319 -5.52 -5.55 -16.02
C GLN A 319 -5.62 -6.36 -17.32
N GLY A 320 -4.89 -5.95 -18.36
CA GLY A 320 -4.86 -6.65 -19.64
C GLY A 320 -6.11 -6.44 -20.51
N ASP A 321 -7.04 -5.57 -20.10
CA ASP A 321 -8.24 -5.19 -20.85
C ASP A 321 -7.83 -4.44 -22.14
N GLN A 322 -7.69 -5.18 -23.24
CA GLN A 322 -7.12 -4.67 -24.49
C GLN A 322 -7.92 -3.50 -25.06
N ASP A 323 -9.24 -3.51 -24.89
CA ASP A 323 -10.12 -2.45 -25.39
C ASP A 323 -9.95 -1.16 -24.58
N GLU A 324 -9.80 -1.25 -23.25
CA GLU A 324 -9.46 -0.08 -22.43
C GLU A 324 -8.03 0.40 -22.66
N ILE A 325 -7.07 -0.51 -22.81
CA ILE A 325 -5.67 -0.18 -23.11
C ILE A 325 -5.58 0.60 -24.42
N GLU A 326 -6.22 0.10 -25.47
CA GLU A 326 -6.20 0.76 -26.77
C GLU A 326 -6.88 2.13 -26.69
N ARG A 327 -8.05 2.23 -26.04
CA ARG A 327 -8.71 3.53 -25.80
C ARG A 327 -7.82 4.51 -25.05
N ALA A 328 -7.09 4.05 -24.04
CA ALA A 328 -6.21 4.90 -23.25
C ALA A 328 -4.96 5.34 -24.03
N ARG A 329 -4.42 4.51 -24.94
CA ARG A 329 -3.32 4.88 -25.84
C ARG A 329 -3.68 6.00 -26.83
N GLN A 330 -4.96 6.14 -27.16
CA GLN A 330 -5.45 7.20 -28.05
C GLN A 330 -5.62 8.55 -27.33
N LEU A 331 -5.42 8.62 -26.01
CA LEU A 331 -5.52 9.86 -25.24
C LEU A 331 -4.25 10.71 -25.38
N PRO A 332 -4.35 12.05 -25.25
CA PRO A 332 -3.17 12.90 -25.12
C PRO A 332 -2.28 12.44 -23.95
N GLY A 333 -0.95 12.49 -24.13
CA GLY A 333 0.00 12.10 -23.09
C GLY A 333 -0.25 12.83 -21.77
N GLY A 334 -0.12 12.11 -20.64
CA GLY A 334 -0.39 12.64 -19.30
C GLY A 334 -1.86 12.67 -18.90
N THR A 335 -2.80 12.32 -19.79
CA THR A 335 -4.23 12.26 -19.46
C THR A 335 -4.52 11.21 -18.39
N VAL A 336 -3.88 10.04 -18.46
CA VAL A 336 -4.11 8.95 -17.49
C VAL A 336 -3.51 9.32 -16.14
N LEU A 337 -2.32 9.92 -16.11
CA LEU A 337 -1.71 10.46 -14.90
C LEU A 337 -2.60 11.50 -14.25
N ALA A 338 -3.17 12.45 -15.02
CA ALA A 338 -4.08 13.45 -14.49
C ALA A 338 -5.38 12.83 -13.92
N ARG A 339 -5.87 11.72 -14.50
CA ARG A 339 -7.00 10.97 -13.94
C ARG A 339 -6.62 10.27 -12.64
N MET A 340 -5.45 9.63 -12.60
CA MET A 340 -4.92 9.00 -11.38
C MET A 340 -4.75 10.00 -10.25
N GLN A 341 -4.21 11.19 -10.52
CA GLN A 341 -4.07 12.26 -9.54
C GLN A 341 -5.43 12.69 -8.97
N ARG A 342 -6.44 12.92 -9.82
CA ARG A 342 -7.80 13.24 -9.35
C ARG A 342 -8.40 12.14 -8.49
N GLY A 343 -8.17 10.88 -8.85
CA GLY A 343 -8.58 9.72 -8.07
C GLY A 343 -7.91 9.67 -6.70
N LEU A 344 -6.60 9.91 -6.65
CA LEU A 344 -5.84 9.99 -5.40
C LEU A 344 -6.31 11.16 -4.53
N ASP A 345 -6.62 12.32 -5.11
CA ASP A 345 -7.21 13.45 -4.39
C ASP A 345 -8.58 13.09 -3.79
N ALA A 346 -9.39 12.29 -4.49
CA ALA A 346 -10.67 11.80 -3.96
C ALA A 346 -10.46 10.87 -2.75
N LEU A 347 -9.48 9.96 -2.84
CA LEU A 347 -9.10 9.08 -1.74
C LEU A 347 -8.60 9.89 -0.52
N VAL A 348 -7.77 10.91 -0.74
CA VAL A 348 -7.30 11.82 0.32
C VAL A 348 -8.47 12.51 0.99
N ARG A 349 -9.42 13.07 0.23
CA ARG A 349 -10.62 13.71 0.80
C ARG A 349 -11.46 12.74 1.63
N ALA A 350 -11.61 11.49 1.18
CA ALA A 350 -12.35 10.47 1.93
C ALA A 350 -11.68 10.14 3.27
N VAL A 351 -10.35 9.97 3.26
CA VAL A 351 -9.56 9.69 4.47
C VAL A 351 -9.50 10.90 5.41
N ASP A 352 -9.39 12.12 4.89
CA ASP A 352 -9.46 13.34 5.70
C ASP A 352 -10.78 13.44 6.44
N ALA A 353 -11.88 13.11 5.76
CA ALA A 353 -13.19 13.12 6.39
C ALA A 353 -13.38 11.98 7.40
N LEU A 354 -12.69 10.84 7.24
CA LEU A 354 -12.60 9.81 8.27
C LEU A 354 -11.79 10.31 9.48
N CYS A 355 -10.68 11.03 9.27
CA CYS A 355 -9.92 11.67 10.35
C CYS A 355 -10.79 12.65 11.14
N ARG A 356 -11.54 13.52 10.45
CA ARG A 356 -12.45 14.48 11.09
C ARG A 356 -13.49 13.82 11.98
N SER A 357 -14.11 12.76 11.48
CA SER A 357 -15.15 12.05 12.22
C SER A 357 -14.61 11.14 13.34
N SER A 358 -13.35 10.72 13.26
CA SER A 358 -12.76 9.78 14.23
C SER A 358 -11.95 10.47 15.33
N LEU A 359 -11.33 11.61 15.04
CA LEU A 359 -10.48 12.35 15.99
C LEU A 359 -11.17 13.60 16.57
N GLY A 360 -12.27 14.08 15.96
CA GLY A 360 -12.98 15.27 16.42
C GLY A 360 -12.13 16.55 16.22
N GLN A 361 -12.11 17.45 17.21
CA GLN A 361 -11.45 18.76 17.05
C GLN A 361 -9.94 18.69 16.76
N SER A 362 -9.25 17.63 17.20
CA SER A 362 -7.80 17.49 16.96
C SER A 362 -7.49 17.25 15.48
N SER A 363 -8.44 16.74 14.68
CA SER A 363 -8.20 16.49 13.25
C SER A 363 -7.94 17.76 12.46
N GLU A 364 -8.64 18.87 12.76
CA GLU A 364 -8.53 20.10 11.96
C GLU A 364 -7.13 20.70 12.10
N GLY A 365 -6.58 20.71 13.31
CA GLY A 365 -5.20 21.12 13.55
C GLY A 365 -4.19 20.20 12.87
N LEU A 366 -4.42 18.89 12.90
CA LEU A 366 -3.57 17.90 12.22
C LEU A 366 -3.58 18.10 10.70
N LEU A 367 -4.75 18.15 10.08
CA LEU A 367 -4.91 18.29 8.63
C LEU A 367 -4.39 19.64 8.13
N ALA A 368 -4.69 20.74 8.82
CA ALA A 368 -4.15 22.06 8.46
C ALA A 368 -2.62 22.10 8.54
N ARG A 369 -2.01 21.39 9.51
CA ARG A 369 -0.55 21.27 9.60
C ARG A 369 0.02 20.46 8.44
N ILE A 370 -0.63 19.37 8.04
CA ILE A 370 -0.21 18.59 6.87
C ILE A 370 -0.25 19.45 5.60
N ASP A 371 -1.32 20.21 5.39
CA ASP A 371 -1.44 21.11 4.23
C ASP A 371 -0.39 22.22 4.25
N ALA A 372 -0.11 22.79 5.42
CA ALA A 372 0.98 23.77 5.58
C ALA A 372 2.35 23.18 5.24
N LEU A 373 2.62 21.93 5.67
CA LEU A 373 3.88 21.25 5.37
C LEU A 373 4.06 20.95 3.87
N ARG A 374 2.98 20.61 3.15
CA ARG A 374 3.01 20.40 1.70
C ARG A 374 3.34 21.67 0.92
N GLY A 375 2.89 22.83 1.41
CA GLY A 375 3.08 24.12 0.77
C GLY A 375 4.27 24.94 1.31
N ALA A 376 4.98 24.43 2.33
CA ALA A 376 6.07 25.17 2.95
C ALA A 376 7.27 25.28 2.01
N ASP A 377 7.79 26.50 1.88
CA ASP A 377 9.18 26.71 1.51
C ASP A 377 10.00 26.55 2.79
N ASP A 378 10.86 25.54 2.84
CA ASP A 378 11.69 25.26 4.01
C ASP A 378 12.88 26.24 4.12
N GLY A 379 13.09 27.09 3.10
CA GLY A 379 14.18 28.05 3.05
C GLY A 379 15.56 27.39 2.90
N GLU A 380 15.61 26.07 2.77
CA GLU A 380 16.84 25.36 2.44
C GLU A 380 17.18 25.65 0.98
N PRO A 381 18.39 26.12 0.70
CA PRO A 381 18.77 26.48 -0.66
C PRO A 381 18.64 25.25 -1.56
N ALA A 382 18.01 25.44 -2.72
CA ALA A 382 18.07 24.46 -3.79
C ALA A 382 19.53 24.26 -4.21
N PRO A 383 19.91 23.06 -4.68
CA PRO A 383 21.24 22.83 -5.26
C PRO A 383 21.57 23.88 -6.32
N SER A 384 22.79 24.41 -6.32
CA SER A 384 23.19 25.38 -7.34
C SER A 384 23.41 24.70 -8.69
N ALA A 385 23.07 25.38 -9.78
CA ALA A 385 23.45 24.93 -11.12
C ALA A 385 24.98 24.82 -11.26
N ASP A 386 25.74 25.67 -10.56
CA ASP A 386 27.21 25.67 -10.58
C ASP A 386 27.78 24.31 -10.12
N GLU A 387 27.12 23.63 -9.16
CA GLU A 387 27.56 22.32 -8.69
C GLU A 387 27.56 21.27 -9.82
N PHE A 388 26.62 21.37 -10.77
CA PHE A 388 26.53 20.47 -11.92
C PHE A 388 27.41 20.93 -13.08
N ILE A 389 27.61 22.24 -13.24
CA ILE A 389 28.57 22.80 -14.20
C ILE A 389 29.98 22.33 -13.88
N ASP A 390 30.35 22.30 -12.60
CA ASP A 390 31.62 21.77 -12.11
C ASP A 390 31.79 20.26 -12.41
N GLN A 391 30.69 19.54 -12.67
CA GLN A 391 30.70 18.13 -13.12
C GLN A 391 30.68 17.98 -14.66
N GLY A 392 30.82 19.08 -15.41
CA GLY A 392 30.88 19.08 -16.86
C GLY A 392 29.53 19.10 -17.57
N ILE A 393 28.43 19.37 -16.86
CA ILE A 393 27.11 19.58 -17.47
C ILE A 393 27.02 21.03 -17.98
N ASP A 394 26.48 21.24 -19.18
CA ASP A 394 26.28 22.59 -19.70
C ASP A 394 25.31 23.41 -18.82
N ALA A 395 25.45 24.74 -18.83
CA ALA A 395 24.72 25.62 -17.90
C ALA A 395 23.19 25.51 -18.01
N GLU A 396 22.64 25.28 -19.21
CA GLU A 396 21.20 25.16 -19.40
C GLU A 396 20.69 23.85 -18.79
N THR A 397 21.37 22.73 -19.10
CA THR A 397 21.05 21.42 -18.53
C THR A 397 21.25 21.41 -17.01
N ALA A 398 22.32 22.02 -16.51
CA ALA A 398 22.61 22.15 -15.08
C ALA A 398 21.49 22.87 -14.34
N ALA A 399 20.94 23.96 -14.91
CA ALA A 399 19.81 24.67 -14.33
C ALA A 399 18.54 23.80 -14.26
N VAL A 400 18.28 22.99 -15.29
CA VAL A 400 17.15 22.04 -15.30
C VAL A 400 17.31 20.96 -14.23
N VAL A 401 18.51 20.37 -14.11
CA VAL A 401 18.80 19.34 -13.10
C VAL A 401 18.70 19.92 -11.68
N ALA A 402 19.28 21.10 -11.45
CA ALA A 402 19.22 21.79 -10.16
C ALA A 402 17.78 22.11 -9.73
N ALA A 403 16.96 22.63 -10.65
CA ALA A 403 15.55 22.90 -10.37
C ALA A 403 14.78 21.62 -10.03
N ALA A 404 14.94 20.56 -10.83
CA ALA A 404 14.26 19.28 -10.61
C ALA A 404 14.66 18.62 -9.28
N LEU A 405 15.96 18.66 -8.93
CA LEU A 405 16.43 18.14 -7.64
C LEU A 405 15.92 19.01 -6.48
N GLY A 406 15.92 20.34 -6.63
CA GLY A 406 15.37 21.26 -5.63
C GLY A 406 13.89 20.97 -5.34
N ASP A 407 13.08 20.77 -6.38
CA ASP A 407 11.66 20.41 -6.25
C ASP A 407 11.47 19.05 -5.57
N TYR A 408 12.31 18.07 -5.89
CA TYR A 408 12.29 16.76 -5.25
C TYR A 408 12.65 16.84 -3.75
N LEU A 409 13.72 17.54 -3.41
CA LEU A 409 14.19 17.65 -2.02
C LEU A 409 13.18 18.37 -1.12
N ARG A 410 12.49 19.41 -1.62
CA ARG A 410 11.38 20.04 -0.87
C ARG A 410 10.25 19.05 -0.60
N GLY A 411 9.86 18.27 -1.61
CA GLY A 411 8.85 17.22 -1.46
C GLY A 411 9.25 16.13 -0.46
N GLU A 412 10.51 15.68 -0.50
CA GLU A 412 11.07 14.68 0.43
C GLU A 412 11.07 15.16 1.88
N ARG A 413 11.46 16.42 2.12
CA ARG A 413 11.45 17.02 3.47
C ARG A 413 10.04 17.21 4.01
N ALA A 414 9.13 17.71 3.18
CA ALA A 414 7.71 17.82 3.54
C ALA A 414 7.13 16.45 3.90
N ALA A 415 7.37 15.42 3.07
CA ALA A 415 6.92 14.05 3.33
C ALA A 415 7.50 13.50 4.65
N THR A 416 8.79 13.71 4.91
CA THR A 416 9.46 13.27 6.15
C THR A 416 8.82 13.87 7.40
N GLN A 417 8.51 15.16 7.35
CA GLN A 417 7.84 15.87 8.45
C GLN A 417 6.38 15.41 8.62
N ILE A 418 5.67 15.18 7.52
CA ILE A 418 4.29 14.67 7.52
C ILE A 418 4.22 13.25 8.10
N PHE A 419 5.11 12.34 7.68
CA PHE A 419 5.14 10.96 8.21
C PHE A 419 5.47 10.93 9.70
N THR A 420 6.43 11.74 10.13
CA THR A 420 6.75 11.89 11.56
C THR A 420 5.56 12.43 12.35
N LEU A 421 4.84 13.42 11.81
CA LEU A 421 3.66 13.98 12.44
C LEU A 421 2.54 12.94 12.58
N LEU A 422 2.27 12.19 11.51
CA LEU A 422 1.23 11.16 11.50
C LEU A 422 1.58 9.99 12.42
N GLN A 423 2.85 9.57 12.48
CA GLN A 423 3.27 8.54 13.44
C GLN A 423 3.04 8.95 14.89
N ARG A 424 3.36 10.19 15.24
CA ARG A 424 3.11 10.70 16.60
C ARG A 424 1.62 10.70 16.93
N GLU A 425 0.77 10.96 15.93
CA GLU A 425 -0.67 10.85 16.11
C GLU A 425 -1.12 9.39 16.25
N ILE A 426 -0.54 8.45 15.48
CA ILE A 426 -0.75 7.01 15.63
C ILE A 426 -0.41 6.58 17.07
N ASP A 427 0.80 6.89 17.54
CA ASP A 427 1.26 6.57 18.89
C ASP A 427 0.28 7.10 19.95
N ARG A 428 -0.22 8.34 19.77
CA ARG A 428 -1.23 8.93 20.65
C ARG A 428 -2.54 8.17 20.62
N THR A 429 -3.05 7.80 19.45
CA THR A 429 -4.31 7.03 19.33
C THR A 429 -4.20 5.62 19.92
N LEU A 430 -2.99 5.06 19.95
CA LEU A 430 -2.68 3.80 20.61
C LEU A 430 -2.44 3.95 22.12
N GLY A 431 -2.37 5.20 22.63
CA GLY A 431 -2.11 5.51 24.03
C GLY A 431 -0.65 5.28 24.47
N LEU A 432 0.30 5.27 23.53
CA LEU A 432 1.72 5.09 23.80
C LEU A 432 2.34 6.38 24.36
N ASP A 433 3.15 6.27 25.41
CA ASP A 433 3.79 7.42 26.08
C ASP A 433 5.09 7.86 25.39
N GLU A 434 5.83 6.90 24.83
CA GLU A 434 7.09 7.15 24.15
C GLU A 434 6.81 7.46 22.68
N ALA A 435 7.19 8.64 22.25
CA ALA A 435 7.12 8.99 20.83
C ALA A 435 8.10 8.13 20.05
N SER A 436 7.61 7.51 18.97
CA SER A 436 8.47 6.84 18.01
C SER A 436 9.59 7.77 17.54
N PRO A 437 10.79 7.21 17.23
CA PRO A 437 11.85 8.00 16.62
C PRO A 437 11.32 8.70 15.35
N GLY A 438 11.84 9.90 15.09
CA GLY A 438 11.45 10.65 13.90
C GLY A 438 11.87 9.91 12.62
N PHE A 439 11.05 10.04 11.57
CA PHE A 439 11.42 9.57 10.24
C PHE A 439 12.54 10.47 9.69
N SER A 440 13.57 9.88 9.11
CA SER A 440 14.74 10.57 8.58
C SER A 440 14.89 10.36 7.07
N GLU A 441 15.79 11.12 6.46
CA GLU A 441 16.13 10.97 5.04
C GLU A 441 16.68 9.58 4.70
N GLN A 442 17.40 8.93 5.63
CA GLN A 442 17.91 7.58 5.43
C GLN A 442 16.77 6.55 5.33
N ASP A 443 15.64 6.85 6.00
CA ASP A 443 14.48 5.99 6.02
C ASP A 443 13.66 6.07 4.72
N ILE A 444 13.78 7.16 3.94
CA ILE A 444 13.14 7.27 2.63
C ILE A 444 13.60 6.11 1.73
N ALA A 445 14.91 5.85 1.68
CA ALA A 445 15.44 4.72 0.92
C ALA A 445 14.94 3.37 1.46
N ALA A 446 14.78 3.25 2.78
CA ALA A 446 14.27 2.03 3.40
C ALA A 446 12.78 1.79 3.15
N VAL A 447 11.95 2.82 3.00
CA VAL A 447 10.50 2.66 2.82
C VAL A 447 10.12 2.67 1.34
N PHE A 448 10.71 3.58 0.58
CA PHE A 448 10.34 3.84 -0.80
C PHE A 448 11.35 3.25 -1.79
N GLY A 449 12.52 2.83 -1.32
CA GLY A 449 13.66 2.50 -2.17
C GLY A 449 14.47 3.75 -2.53
N PRO A 450 15.63 3.60 -3.19
CA PRO A 450 16.38 4.71 -3.75
C PRO A 450 15.49 5.65 -4.58
N ARG A 451 15.89 6.92 -4.63
CA ARG A 451 15.14 8.02 -5.29
C ARG A 451 16.07 8.97 -6.04
N LEU A 452 15.52 10.05 -6.61
CA LEU A 452 16.27 10.98 -7.47
C LEU A 452 17.60 11.46 -6.86
N ARG A 453 17.62 11.85 -5.58
CA ARG A 453 18.86 12.24 -4.88
C ARG A 453 19.94 11.14 -4.93
N HIS A 454 19.54 9.88 -4.80
CA HIS A 454 20.43 8.72 -4.78
C HIS A 454 20.99 8.46 -6.18
N ALA A 455 20.11 8.50 -7.20
CA ALA A 455 20.52 8.33 -8.59
C ALA A 455 21.55 9.39 -9.03
N LEU A 456 21.35 10.66 -8.63
CA LEU A 456 22.28 11.74 -8.92
C LEU A 456 23.59 11.58 -8.14
N ALA A 457 23.51 11.28 -6.84
CA ALA A 457 24.70 11.04 -6.03
C ALA A 457 25.58 9.91 -6.60
N ASP A 458 24.98 8.78 -6.99
CA ASP A 458 25.70 7.64 -7.58
C ASP A 458 26.35 8.00 -8.93
N HIS A 459 25.63 8.75 -9.77
CA HIS A 459 26.14 9.19 -11.07
C HIS A 459 27.39 10.08 -10.93
N PHE A 460 27.33 11.10 -10.06
CA PHE A 460 28.45 12.02 -9.90
C PHE A 460 29.57 11.48 -9.00
N ALA A 461 29.30 10.51 -8.13
CA ALA A 461 30.35 9.81 -7.38
C ALA A 461 31.24 8.96 -8.29
N THR A 462 30.66 8.27 -9.27
CA THR A 462 31.41 7.42 -10.22
C THR A 462 32.16 8.22 -11.29
N ALA A 463 31.73 9.45 -11.58
CA ALA A 463 32.38 10.34 -12.53
C ALA A 463 33.70 10.95 -12.03
N LYS A 464 33.94 10.96 -10.70
CA LYS A 464 35.22 11.43 -10.15
C LYS A 464 36.32 10.42 -10.53
N PRO A 465 37.30 10.78 -11.37
CA PRO A 465 38.41 9.88 -11.66
C PRO A 465 39.10 9.56 -10.34
N SER A 466 39.24 8.26 -10.05
CA SER A 466 40.05 7.80 -8.93
C SER A 466 41.43 8.44 -9.06
N ALA A 467 41.83 9.26 -8.08
CA ALA A 467 43.16 9.86 -8.06
C ALA A 467 44.29 8.80 -8.08
N ALA A 468 43.97 7.52 -7.90
CA ALA A 468 44.89 6.40 -7.97
C ALA A 468 45.18 5.88 -9.40
N SER A 469 44.56 6.40 -10.46
CA SER A 469 44.89 6.05 -11.86
C SER A 469 45.70 7.12 -12.61
N MET A 470 46.20 8.13 -11.89
CA MET A 470 47.12 9.16 -12.41
C MET A 470 48.51 9.13 -11.74
N GLN A 471 48.88 8.00 -11.14
CA GLN A 471 50.27 7.65 -10.79
C GLN A 471 50.67 6.41 -11.57
#